data_AF-A0A9D6QVZ4-F1
#
_entry.id   AF-A0A9D6QVZ4-F1
#
_cell.length_a   1.000
_cell.length_b   1.000
_cell.length_c   1.000
_cell.angle_alpha   90.00
_cell.angle_beta   90.00
_cell.angle_gamma   90.00
#
_symmetry.space_group_name_H-M   'P 1'
#
loop_
_entity.id
_entity.type
_entity.pdbx_description
1 polymer ?
#
loop_
_entity_poly.entity_id
_entity_poly.type
_entity_poly.pdbx_seq_one_letter_code
_entity_poly.pdbx_strand_id
1 'polypeptide(L)'
;MDNITHSLTAVLLSRTGPNRVIPRATWTLFLASNAPDIDFIAFAGGPLSYLRYHRGLTHAVAGAPLVAALATLVMWLPALWRKEKYSWGRTYLVALIGVALHALMDFTNVYGIRPWYPFADTWYSWDISFLVDVWLWVAMLAALAAPALGRMISGEIGAPAGSGRGWAVAALLFVALWWGARDVSHRRALAMLDSHLYGGGIAAGDDSDSSKERPGEPPLRVAAFPNPTNPLEWRGFVETEAFYQILTVNVLRPLDPTRGQVVYKPEPSPALEAA
;
A
#
# COMPACT_ATOMS: atom_id res chain seq x y z
N MET A 1 -1.10 -2.18 2.94
CA MET A 1 -0.08 -3.18 2.56
C MET A 1 -0.37 -4.43 3.37
N ASP A 2 0.06 -5.58 2.91
CA ASP A 2 -0.13 -6.83 3.65
C ASP A 2 0.74 -6.88 4.93
N ASN A 3 0.31 -7.72 5.89
CA ASN A 3 0.98 -7.89 7.19
C ASN A 3 2.42 -8.43 7.09
N ILE A 4 2.79 -9.13 6.01
CA ILE A 4 4.16 -9.60 5.79
C ILE A 4 5.04 -8.38 5.50
N THR A 5 4.61 -7.49 4.61
CA THR A 5 5.35 -6.24 4.31
C THR A 5 5.51 -5.37 5.56
N HIS A 6 4.46 -5.20 6.38
CA HIS A 6 4.52 -4.49 7.66
C HIS A 6 5.54 -5.11 8.62
N SER A 7 5.50 -6.43 8.75
CA SER A 7 6.39 -7.21 9.62
C SER A 7 7.85 -7.14 9.17
N LEU A 8 8.12 -7.29 7.88
CA LEU A 8 9.47 -7.19 7.32
C LEU A 8 10.04 -5.77 7.53
N THR A 9 9.21 -4.74 7.35
CA THR A 9 9.60 -3.33 7.58
C THR A 9 9.97 -3.12 9.04
N ALA A 10 9.15 -3.61 9.98
CA ALA A 10 9.40 -3.52 11.41
C ALA A 10 10.73 -4.21 11.81
N VAL A 11 11.01 -5.40 11.28
CA VAL A 11 12.24 -6.14 11.58
C VAL A 11 13.47 -5.44 10.99
N LEU A 12 13.38 -4.91 9.76
CA LEU A 12 14.47 -4.14 9.16
C LEU A 12 14.72 -2.85 9.96
N LEU A 13 13.65 -2.12 10.29
CA LEU A 13 13.75 -0.88 11.06
C LEU A 13 14.40 -1.10 12.42
N SER A 14 14.07 -2.19 13.13
CA SER A 14 14.66 -2.47 14.44
C SER A 14 16.18 -2.62 14.40
N ARG A 15 16.74 -3.10 13.27
CA ARG A 15 18.19 -3.24 13.03
C ARG A 15 18.90 -1.89 12.77
N THR A 16 18.16 -0.82 12.48
CA THR A 16 18.72 0.52 12.19
C THR A 16 19.02 1.36 13.42
N GLY A 17 18.77 0.87 14.64
CA GLY A 17 19.00 1.63 15.86
C GLY A 17 18.11 1.28 17.05
N PRO A 18 16.79 1.05 16.88
CA PRO A 18 15.86 0.82 18.00
C PRO A 18 16.29 -0.27 18.98
N ASN A 19 16.92 -1.36 18.50
CA ASN A 19 17.45 -2.42 19.35
C ASN A 19 18.57 -1.98 20.32
N ARG A 20 19.16 -0.79 20.11
CA ARG A 20 20.13 -0.16 21.03
C ARG A 20 19.45 0.78 22.05
N VAL A 21 18.19 1.15 21.83
CA VAL A 21 17.45 2.14 22.62
C VAL A 21 16.58 1.48 23.68
N ILE A 22 15.90 0.39 23.31
CA ILE A 22 15.06 -0.41 24.22
C ILE A 22 15.35 -1.91 24.05
N PRO A 23 15.21 -2.72 25.12
CA PRO A 23 15.14 -4.17 24.98
C PRO A 23 13.99 -4.56 24.04
N ARG A 24 14.22 -5.56 23.19
CA ARG A 24 13.17 -6.19 22.35
C ARG A 24 12.48 -5.22 21.36
N ALA A 25 13.18 -4.19 20.90
CA ALA A 25 12.61 -3.23 19.94
C ALA A 25 12.06 -3.90 18.68
N THR A 26 12.65 -5.00 18.21
CA THR A 26 12.09 -5.81 17.12
C THR A 26 10.66 -6.28 17.39
N TRP A 27 10.38 -6.81 18.59
CA TRP A 27 9.05 -7.28 18.95
C TRP A 27 8.08 -6.13 19.17
N THR A 28 8.53 -5.03 19.78
CA THR A 28 7.74 -3.81 19.91
C THR A 28 7.30 -3.29 18.54
N LEU A 29 8.23 -3.16 17.59
CA LEU A 29 7.92 -2.70 16.24
C LEU A 29 7.04 -3.70 15.49
N PHE A 30 7.32 -5.00 15.59
CA PHE A 30 6.52 -6.02 14.93
C PHE A 30 5.06 -5.99 15.40
N LEU A 31 4.83 -5.93 16.72
CA LEU A 31 3.48 -5.82 17.27
C LEU A 31 2.83 -4.50 16.88
N ALA A 32 3.52 -3.38 17.06
CA ALA A 32 2.97 -2.06 16.79
C ALA A 32 2.63 -1.83 15.31
N SER A 33 3.44 -2.35 14.39
CA SER A 33 3.19 -2.27 12.95
C SER A 33 2.12 -3.23 12.44
N ASN A 34 1.63 -4.16 13.27
CA ASN A 34 0.49 -5.02 12.92
C ASN A 34 -0.76 -4.74 13.78
N ALA A 35 -0.62 -4.00 14.88
CA ALA A 35 -1.71 -3.72 15.81
C ALA A 35 -2.91 -3.01 15.16
N PRO A 36 -2.76 -2.09 14.19
CA PRO A 36 -3.91 -1.48 13.53
C PRO A 36 -4.87 -2.48 12.86
N ASP A 37 -4.33 -3.55 12.25
CA ASP A 37 -5.10 -4.59 11.56
C ASP A 37 -5.88 -5.53 12.50
N ILE A 38 -5.72 -5.40 13.82
CA ILE A 38 -6.55 -6.13 14.79
C ILE A 38 -8.03 -5.75 14.63
N ASP A 39 -8.33 -4.61 13.98
CA ASP A 39 -9.69 -4.24 13.59
C ASP A 39 -10.39 -5.27 12.69
N PHE A 40 -9.65 -6.23 12.09
CA PHE A 40 -10.23 -7.39 11.42
C PHE A 40 -11.20 -8.19 12.33
N ILE A 41 -11.05 -8.11 13.66
CA ILE A 41 -12.00 -8.69 14.63
C ILE A 41 -13.43 -8.17 14.40
N ALA A 42 -13.61 -6.97 13.85
CA ALA A 42 -14.92 -6.43 13.48
C ALA A 42 -15.70 -7.32 12.49
N PHE A 43 -15.00 -8.20 11.76
CA PHE A 43 -15.60 -9.22 10.90
C PHE A 43 -16.49 -10.21 11.66
N ALA A 44 -16.23 -10.45 12.96
CA ALA A 44 -17.09 -11.29 13.80
C ALA A 44 -18.52 -10.73 13.93
N GLY A 45 -18.70 -9.41 13.73
CA GLY A 45 -20.01 -8.75 13.67
C GLY A 45 -20.66 -8.78 12.27
N GLY A 46 -20.07 -9.48 11.31
CA GLY A 46 -20.53 -9.59 9.92
C GLY A 46 -19.94 -8.55 8.96
N PRO A 47 -20.23 -8.67 7.65
CA PRO A 47 -19.61 -7.83 6.60
C PRO A 47 -19.83 -6.33 6.78
N LEU A 48 -21.03 -5.92 7.22
CA LEU A 48 -21.35 -4.50 7.43
C LEU A 48 -20.55 -3.90 8.59
N SER A 49 -20.36 -4.68 9.66
CA SER A 49 -19.50 -4.28 10.80
C SER A 49 -18.06 -4.13 10.34
N TYR A 50 -17.54 -5.08 9.55
CA TYR A 50 -16.21 -5.00 8.97
C TYR A 50 -16.04 -3.73 8.13
N LEU A 51 -16.93 -3.47 7.17
CA LEU A 51 -16.84 -2.27 6.32
C LEU A 51 -16.90 -0.97 7.12
N ARG A 52 -17.64 -0.95 8.22
CA ARG A 52 -17.75 0.24 9.08
C ARG A 52 -16.46 0.50 9.87
N TYR A 53 -15.92 -0.53 10.51
CA TYR A 53 -14.84 -0.38 11.51
C TYR A 53 -13.43 -0.63 10.96
N HIS A 54 -13.29 -1.45 9.92
CA HIS A 54 -11.99 -1.72 9.30
C HIS A 54 -11.39 -0.42 8.75
N ARG A 55 -10.09 -0.21 9.01
CA ARG A 55 -9.38 1.03 8.67
C ARG A 55 -10.07 2.29 9.20
N GLY A 56 -10.74 2.15 10.35
CA GLY A 56 -11.35 3.24 11.09
C GLY A 56 -10.34 3.85 12.06
N LEU A 57 -10.73 3.94 13.34
CA LEU A 57 -9.93 4.61 14.37
C LEU A 57 -8.51 4.05 14.52
N THR A 58 -8.32 2.73 14.32
CA THR A 58 -7.03 2.04 14.42
C THR A 58 -5.98 2.53 13.43
N HIS A 59 -6.40 3.05 12.29
CA HIS A 59 -5.54 3.55 11.21
C HIS A 59 -5.49 5.09 11.17
N ALA A 60 -6.25 5.75 12.03
CA ALA A 60 -6.35 7.20 12.09
C ALA A 60 -5.28 7.82 13.01
N VAL A 61 -4.89 9.06 12.70
CA VAL A 61 -3.94 9.83 13.52
C VAL A 61 -4.44 9.97 14.96
N ALA A 62 -5.76 10.16 15.14
CA ALA A 62 -6.38 10.28 16.46
C ALA A 62 -6.30 8.99 17.29
N GLY A 63 -6.32 7.82 16.65
CA GLY A 63 -6.23 6.52 17.33
C GLY A 63 -4.81 6.00 17.51
N ALA A 64 -3.84 6.49 16.73
CA ALA A 64 -2.44 6.04 16.79
C ALA A 64 -1.83 6.10 18.21
N PRO A 65 -2.04 7.14 19.03
CA PRO A 65 -1.55 7.17 20.41
C PRO A 65 -2.07 6.02 21.27
N LEU A 66 -3.35 5.63 21.10
CA LEU A 66 -3.99 4.57 21.87
C LEU A 66 -3.49 3.19 21.42
N VAL A 67 -3.37 2.96 20.11
CA VAL A 67 -2.83 1.71 19.55
C VAL A 67 -1.38 1.51 20.01
N ALA A 68 -0.56 2.56 19.98
CA ALA A 68 0.81 2.52 20.47
C ALA A 68 0.89 2.26 21.99
N ALA A 69 -0.01 2.85 22.78
CA ALA A 69 -0.10 2.60 24.22
C ALA A 69 -0.45 1.14 24.51
N LEU A 70 -1.38 0.54 23.76
CA LEU A 70 -1.75 -0.87 23.90
C LEU A 70 -0.57 -1.79 23.55
N ALA A 71 0.12 -1.56 22.42
CA ALA A 71 1.32 -2.32 22.06
C ALA A 71 2.42 -2.20 23.14
N THR A 72 2.57 -1.01 23.73
CA THR A 72 3.48 -0.76 24.85
C THR A 72 3.07 -1.54 26.10
N LEU A 73 1.77 -1.59 26.42
CA LEU A 73 1.27 -2.35 27.56
C LEU A 73 1.50 -3.86 27.37
N VAL A 74 1.26 -4.39 26.17
CA VAL A 74 1.49 -5.81 25.85
C VAL A 74 2.98 -6.15 26.03
N MET A 75 3.89 -5.28 25.60
CA MET A 75 5.34 -5.49 25.75
C MET A 75 5.86 -5.39 27.19
N TRP A 76 5.08 -4.83 28.12
CA TRP A 76 5.44 -4.80 29.53
C TRP A 76 5.31 -6.18 30.20
N LEU A 77 4.33 -7.00 29.80
CA LEU A 77 4.10 -8.34 30.36
C LEU A 77 5.35 -9.25 30.30
N PRO A 78 6.00 -9.46 29.13
CA PRO A 78 7.20 -10.28 29.07
C PRO A 78 8.43 -9.61 29.71
N ALA A 79 8.40 -8.30 29.97
CA ALA A 79 9.45 -7.60 30.71
C ALA A 79 9.34 -7.87 32.22
N LEU A 80 8.11 -7.97 32.77
CA LEU A 80 7.86 -8.38 34.16
C LEU A 80 8.41 -9.77 34.44
N TRP A 81 8.03 -10.75 33.62
CA TRP A 81 8.43 -12.15 33.83
C TRP A 81 9.95 -12.36 33.76
N ARG A 82 10.65 -11.52 33.00
CA ARG A 82 12.10 -11.61 32.83
C ARG A 82 12.88 -10.62 33.67
N LYS A 83 12.20 -9.81 34.49
CA LYS A 83 12.80 -8.76 35.32
C LYS A 83 13.70 -7.82 34.49
N GLU A 84 13.31 -7.55 33.25
CA GLU A 84 14.03 -6.66 32.33
C GLU A 84 13.71 -5.20 32.70
N LYS A 85 14.70 -4.30 32.60
CA LYS A 85 14.45 -2.86 32.76
C LYS A 85 13.52 -2.38 31.63
N TYR A 86 12.35 -1.87 31.98
CA TYR A 86 11.35 -1.43 31.03
C TYR A 86 11.21 0.09 31.01
N SER A 87 11.48 0.71 29.85
CA SER A 87 11.36 2.16 29.68
C SER A 87 10.06 2.48 28.95
N TRP A 88 9.00 2.76 29.71
CA TRP A 88 7.66 3.07 29.17
C TRP A 88 7.69 4.11 28.06
N GLY A 89 8.31 5.27 28.32
CA GLY A 89 8.36 6.37 27.34
C GLY A 89 9.09 5.99 26.06
N ARG A 90 10.24 5.31 26.15
CA ARG A 90 10.99 4.89 24.95
C ARG A 90 10.28 3.79 24.18
N THR A 91 9.68 2.82 24.87
CA THR A 91 8.92 1.76 24.21
C THR A 91 7.68 2.32 23.53
N TYR A 92 7.00 3.27 24.17
CA TYR A 92 5.88 4.01 23.58
C TYR A 92 6.26 4.75 22.30
N LEU A 93 7.37 5.51 22.32
CA LEU A 93 7.85 6.21 21.12
C LEU A 93 8.20 5.24 19.98
N VAL A 94 8.84 4.11 20.29
CA VAL A 94 9.15 3.07 19.29
C VAL A 94 7.87 2.43 18.75
N ALA A 95 6.89 2.14 19.61
CA ALA A 95 5.59 1.63 19.18
C ALA A 95 4.84 2.65 18.29
N LEU A 96 4.87 3.94 18.66
CA LEU A 96 4.24 5.00 17.87
C LEU A 96 4.85 5.11 16.47
N ILE A 97 6.17 4.95 16.33
CA ILE A 97 6.83 4.85 15.02
C ILE A 97 6.29 3.66 14.22
N GLY A 98 6.14 2.49 14.86
CA GLY A 98 5.59 1.29 14.22
C GLY A 98 4.17 1.49 13.69
N VAL A 99 3.29 2.11 14.49
CA VAL A 99 1.90 2.45 14.11
C VAL A 99 1.87 3.50 13.01
N ALA A 100 2.69 4.54 13.10
CA ALA A 100 2.76 5.58 12.07
C ALA A 100 3.25 5.03 10.74
N LEU A 101 4.24 4.13 10.75
CA LEU A 101 4.72 3.46 9.54
C LEU A 101 3.65 2.55 8.94
N HIS A 102 2.88 1.85 9.77
CA HIS A 102 1.75 1.07 9.29
C HIS A 102 0.78 1.96 8.50
N ALA A 103 0.32 3.08 9.09
CA ALA A 103 -0.59 4.01 8.43
C ALA A 103 0.00 4.60 7.15
N LEU A 104 1.28 4.97 7.14
CA LEU A 104 1.98 5.46 5.95
C LEU A 104 2.00 4.42 4.84
N MET A 105 2.36 3.18 5.15
CA MET A 105 2.36 2.07 4.18
C MET A 105 0.95 1.79 3.67
N ASP A 106 -0.06 1.89 4.54
CA ASP A 106 -1.44 1.67 4.16
C ASP A 106 -2.03 2.79 3.29
N PHE A 107 -1.53 4.02 3.44
CA PHE A 107 -1.81 5.11 2.53
C PHE A 107 -1.27 4.89 1.11
N THR A 108 -0.13 4.19 0.94
CA THR A 108 0.50 3.99 -0.39
C THR A 108 -0.28 3.07 -1.34
N ASN A 109 -1.22 2.26 -0.84
CA ASN A 109 -1.93 1.29 -1.65
C ASN A 109 -3.37 1.72 -2.02
N VAL A 110 -3.99 0.94 -2.90
CA VAL A 110 -5.31 1.22 -3.50
C VAL A 110 -6.50 1.27 -2.54
N TYR A 111 -6.38 0.66 -1.36
CA TYR A 111 -7.48 0.65 -0.38
C TYR A 111 -7.49 1.93 0.46
N GLY A 112 -6.34 2.59 0.61
CA GLY A 112 -6.20 3.83 1.36
C GLY A 112 -6.51 3.72 2.85
N ILE A 113 -6.55 4.87 3.51
CA ILE A 113 -6.86 5.03 4.94
C ILE A 113 -7.73 6.27 5.19
N ARG A 114 -8.27 6.37 6.41
CA ARG A 114 -9.01 7.55 6.90
C ARG A 114 -8.20 8.25 8.00
N PRO A 115 -7.14 9.01 7.66
CA PRO A 115 -6.19 9.54 8.64
C PRO A 115 -6.85 10.50 9.65
N TRP A 116 -7.94 11.16 9.25
CA TRP A 116 -8.64 12.18 10.05
C TRP A 116 -9.87 11.66 10.79
N TYR A 117 -10.16 10.36 10.75
CA TYR A 117 -11.27 9.78 11.50
C TYR A 117 -11.05 9.96 13.03
N PRO A 118 -12.08 10.31 13.83
CA PRO A 118 -13.51 10.41 13.49
C PRO A 118 -13.97 11.81 13.06
N PHE A 119 -13.06 12.76 12.85
CA PHE A 119 -13.42 14.14 12.49
C PHE A 119 -13.85 14.27 11.03
N ALA A 120 -13.27 13.45 10.14
CA ALA A 120 -13.68 13.32 8.74
C ALA A 120 -13.61 11.85 8.30
N ASP A 121 -14.56 11.44 7.45
CA ASP A 121 -14.68 10.06 6.94
C ASP A 121 -14.14 9.89 5.51
N THR A 122 -13.37 10.87 5.02
CA THR A 122 -12.78 10.85 3.68
C THR A 122 -11.66 9.80 3.61
N TRP A 123 -11.70 8.97 2.57
CA TRP A 123 -10.66 8.02 2.24
C TRP A 123 -9.54 8.69 1.44
N TYR A 124 -8.30 8.38 1.79
CA TYR A 124 -7.11 8.86 1.10
C TYR A 124 -6.25 7.67 0.71
N SER A 125 -5.89 7.60 -0.57
CA SER A 125 -4.95 6.64 -1.13
C SER A 125 -3.97 7.36 -2.05
N TRP A 126 -2.76 6.79 -2.16
CA TRP A 126 -1.79 7.23 -3.17
C TRP A 126 -1.85 6.35 -4.43
N ASP A 127 -2.48 5.18 -4.34
CA ASP A 127 -2.69 4.23 -5.45
C ASP A 127 -1.41 3.73 -6.14
N ILE A 128 -0.22 3.92 -5.55
CA ILE A 128 1.04 3.55 -6.21
C ILE A 128 1.42 2.08 -6.02
N SER A 129 0.84 1.40 -5.04
CA SER A 129 1.22 0.03 -4.65
C SER A 129 0.04 -0.93 -4.54
N PHE A 130 0.26 -2.17 -4.98
CA PHE A 130 -0.70 -3.24 -4.74
C PHE A 130 -0.61 -3.71 -3.28
N LEU A 131 -1.65 -4.39 -2.77
CA LEU A 131 -1.70 -4.84 -1.38
C LEU A 131 -0.54 -5.78 -1.04
N VAL A 132 -0.23 -6.70 -1.95
CA VAL A 132 0.89 -7.65 -1.88
C VAL A 132 1.93 -7.29 -2.94
N ASP A 133 3.09 -6.82 -2.52
CA ASP A 133 4.18 -6.43 -3.43
C ASP A 133 5.32 -7.46 -3.37
N VAL A 134 5.32 -8.39 -4.32
CA VAL A 134 6.30 -9.50 -4.39
C VAL A 134 7.72 -8.97 -4.55
N TRP A 135 7.92 -7.83 -5.22
CA TRP A 135 9.25 -7.25 -5.43
C TRP A 135 9.82 -6.68 -4.13
N LEU A 136 8.97 -6.01 -3.33
CA LEU A 136 9.35 -5.58 -1.98
C LEU A 136 9.66 -6.79 -1.09
N TRP A 137 8.85 -7.85 -1.11
CA TRP A 137 9.13 -9.06 -0.35
C TRP A 137 10.50 -9.65 -0.66
N VAL A 138 10.81 -9.85 -1.95
CA VAL A 138 12.10 -10.40 -2.39
C VAL A 138 13.26 -9.53 -1.89
N ALA A 139 13.20 -8.22 -2.10
CA ALA A 139 14.27 -7.31 -1.69
C ALA A 139 14.49 -7.28 -0.16
N MET A 140 13.40 -7.24 0.61
CA MET A 140 13.45 -7.17 2.07
C MET A 140 13.90 -8.49 2.68
N LEU A 141 13.42 -9.64 2.17
CA LEU A 141 13.86 -10.96 2.60
C LEU A 141 15.33 -11.19 2.27
N ALA A 142 15.77 -10.82 1.06
CA ALA A 142 17.18 -10.89 0.68
C ALA A 142 18.06 -10.07 1.63
N ALA A 143 17.65 -8.84 1.97
CA ALA A 143 18.38 -8.02 2.93
C ALA A 143 18.41 -8.59 4.36
N LEU A 144 17.33 -9.27 4.79
CA LEU A 144 17.32 -9.96 6.08
C LEU A 144 18.24 -11.19 6.11
N ALA A 145 18.34 -11.92 4.99
CA ALA A 145 19.14 -13.12 4.83
C ALA A 145 20.63 -12.84 4.57
N ALA A 146 20.97 -11.73 3.91
CA ALA A 146 22.33 -11.40 3.51
C ALA A 146 23.39 -11.47 4.64
N PRO A 147 23.13 -11.03 5.89
CA PRO A 147 24.09 -11.18 6.98
C PRO A 147 24.31 -12.63 7.43
N ALA A 148 23.31 -13.52 7.26
CA ALA A 148 23.46 -14.95 7.54
C ALA A 148 24.26 -15.66 6.44
N LEU A 149 23.99 -15.33 5.18
CA LEU A 149 24.74 -15.86 4.04
C LEU A 149 26.20 -15.41 4.06
N GLY A 150 26.44 -14.12 4.32
CA GLY A 150 27.79 -13.56 4.43
C GLY A 150 28.59 -14.16 5.59
N ARG A 151 27.92 -14.59 6.68
CA ARG A 151 28.57 -15.32 7.79
C ARG A 151 29.09 -16.68 7.38
N MET A 152 28.36 -17.42 6.54
CA MET A 152 28.83 -18.72 6.07
C MET A 152 30.11 -18.58 5.23
N ILE A 153 30.16 -17.56 4.37
CA ILE A 153 31.33 -17.28 3.51
C ILE A 153 32.50 -16.68 4.32
N SER A 154 32.22 -15.70 5.18
CA SER A 154 33.24 -14.98 5.95
C SER A 154 33.83 -15.80 7.10
N GLY A 155 33.08 -16.79 7.59
CA GLY A 155 33.55 -17.74 8.59
C GLY A 155 34.73 -18.60 8.12
N GLU A 156 34.83 -18.85 6.80
CA GLU A 156 35.96 -19.59 6.21
C GLU A 156 37.26 -18.77 6.18
N ILE A 157 37.15 -17.43 6.19
CA ILE A 157 38.29 -16.50 6.13
C ILE A 157 38.54 -15.75 7.46
N GLY A 158 37.83 -16.12 8.53
CA GLY A 158 38.02 -15.55 9.87
C GLY A 158 37.56 -14.10 10.06
N ALA A 159 36.78 -13.54 9.14
CA ALA A 159 36.29 -12.17 9.24
C ALA A 159 35.05 -12.07 10.16
N PRO A 160 34.93 -11.02 10.99
CA PRO A 160 33.82 -10.87 11.92
C PRO A 160 32.50 -10.64 11.16
N ALA A 161 31.44 -11.27 11.66
CA ALA A 161 30.09 -11.11 11.12
C ALA A 161 29.58 -9.67 11.28
N GLY A 162 29.17 -9.03 10.18
CA GLY A 162 28.54 -7.72 10.22
C GLY A 162 27.18 -7.74 10.95
N SER A 163 26.85 -6.65 11.66
CA SER A 163 25.59 -6.49 12.42
C SER A 163 24.29 -6.53 11.59
N GLY A 164 24.38 -6.63 10.26
CA GLY A 164 23.24 -6.57 9.33
C GLY A 164 22.59 -5.18 9.21
N ARG A 165 23.06 -4.18 9.95
CA ARG A 165 22.55 -2.80 9.91
C ARG A 165 22.62 -2.19 8.51
N GLY A 166 23.75 -2.36 7.81
CA GLY A 166 23.94 -1.81 6.45
C GLY A 166 22.88 -2.34 5.48
N TRP A 167 22.67 -3.66 5.47
CA TRP A 167 21.61 -4.30 4.68
C TRP A 167 20.22 -3.81 5.05
N ALA A 168 19.94 -3.62 6.34
CA ALA A 168 18.65 -3.10 6.79
C ALA A 168 18.40 -1.65 6.31
N VAL A 169 19.40 -0.78 6.41
CA VAL A 169 19.30 0.60 5.90
C VAL A 169 19.14 0.59 4.37
N ALA A 170 19.94 -0.20 3.65
CA ALA A 170 19.84 -0.32 2.21
C ALA A 170 18.45 -0.80 1.75
N ALA A 171 17.86 -1.77 2.45
CA ALA A 171 16.51 -2.25 2.14
C ALA A 171 15.43 -1.19 2.37
N LEU A 172 15.49 -0.44 3.47
CA LEU A 172 14.52 0.64 3.73
C LEU A 172 14.67 1.81 2.75
N LEU A 173 15.91 2.12 2.35
CA LEU A 173 16.16 3.08 1.26
C LEU A 173 15.61 2.56 -0.06
N PHE A 174 15.78 1.28 -0.35
CA PHE A 174 15.19 0.64 -1.52
C PHE A 174 13.66 0.73 -1.51
N VAL A 175 12.98 0.50 -0.38
CA VAL A 175 11.53 0.68 -0.26
C VAL A 175 11.12 2.11 -0.62
N ALA A 176 11.84 3.12 -0.11
CA ALA A 176 11.56 4.53 -0.43
C ALA A 176 11.80 4.84 -1.92
N LEU A 177 12.89 4.33 -2.50
CA LEU A 177 13.18 4.48 -3.94
C LEU A 177 12.16 3.75 -4.80
N TRP A 178 11.69 2.58 -4.37
CA TRP A 178 10.66 1.80 -5.03
C TRP A 178 9.35 2.58 -5.09
N TRP A 179 8.89 3.16 -3.97
CA TRP A 179 7.72 4.03 -3.96
C TRP A 179 7.90 5.26 -4.87
N GLY A 180 9.07 5.89 -4.88
CA GLY A 180 9.36 6.99 -5.81
C GLY A 180 9.27 6.57 -7.28
N ALA A 181 9.84 5.43 -7.64
CA ALA A 181 9.74 4.88 -8.99
C ALA A 181 8.29 4.52 -9.37
N ARG A 182 7.52 3.98 -8.42
CA ARG A 182 6.10 3.66 -8.58
C ARG A 182 5.25 4.93 -8.75
N ASP A 183 5.52 6.01 -8.01
CA ASP A 183 4.85 7.30 -8.20
C ASP A 183 5.12 7.90 -9.58
N VAL A 184 6.36 7.88 -10.05
CA VAL A 184 6.70 8.34 -11.42
C VAL A 184 5.98 7.51 -12.48
N SER A 185 5.97 6.19 -12.32
CA SER A 185 5.25 5.26 -13.20
C SER A 185 3.74 5.53 -13.17
N HIS A 186 3.17 5.78 -11.99
CA HIS A 186 1.74 6.08 -11.81
C HIS A 186 1.34 7.37 -12.55
N ARG A 187 2.09 8.46 -12.34
CA ARG A 187 1.85 9.74 -13.02
C ARG A 187 1.96 9.61 -14.54
N ARG A 188 2.91 8.79 -15.02
CA ARG A 188 3.04 8.50 -16.45
C ARG A 188 1.82 7.75 -16.98
N ALA A 189 1.31 6.77 -16.23
CA ALA A 189 0.09 6.05 -16.61
C ALA A 189 -1.13 6.98 -16.66
N LEU A 190 -1.31 7.85 -15.66
CA LEU A 190 -2.38 8.86 -15.65
C LEU A 190 -2.27 9.81 -16.85
N ALA A 191 -1.07 10.34 -17.12
CA ALA A 191 -0.85 11.23 -18.27
C ALA A 191 -1.10 10.53 -19.61
N MET A 192 -0.78 9.24 -19.73
CA MET A 192 -1.11 8.46 -20.92
C MET A 192 -2.62 8.30 -21.08
N LEU A 193 -3.36 8.07 -20.00
CA LEU A 193 -4.83 7.97 -20.07
C LEU A 193 -5.47 9.32 -20.42
N ASP A 194 -4.98 10.41 -19.84
CA ASP A 194 -5.57 11.74 -20.00
C ASP A 194 -5.34 12.36 -21.40
N SER A 195 -4.33 11.88 -22.12
CA SER A 195 -3.89 12.45 -23.41
C SER A 195 -4.51 11.81 -24.67
N HIS A 196 -5.47 10.89 -24.51
CA HIS A 196 -6.08 10.17 -25.64
C HIS A 196 -7.59 10.44 -25.75
N LEU A 197 -8.11 10.33 -26.97
CA LEU A 197 -9.55 10.23 -27.21
C LEU A 197 -9.97 8.76 -27.23
N TYR A 198 -11.15 8.48 -26.70
CA TYR A 198 -11.68 7.13 -26.52
C TYR A 198 -12.96 6.91 -27.33
N GLY A 199 -13.19 5.69 -27.80
CA GLY A 199 -14.37 5.36 -28.59
C GLY A 199 -14.28 5.66 -30.10
N GLY A 200 -13.18 6.28 -30.56
CA GLY A 200 -12.89 6.45 -31.99
C GLY A 200 -12.72 5.10 -32.69
N GLY A 201 -13.49 4.85 -33.76
CA GLY A 201 -13.49 3.59 -34.51
C GLY A 201 -14.41 2.49 -33.96
N ILE A 202 -15.21 2.75 -32.93
CA ILE A 202 -16.29 1.84 -32.50
C ILE A 202 -17.55 2.16 -33.33
N ALA A 203 -18.06 1.15 -34.04
CA ALA A 203 -19.30 1.28 -34.82
C ALA A 203 -20.45 1.78 -33.93
N ALA A 204 -21.17 2.78 -34.40
CA ALA A 204 -22.34 3.33 -33.73
C ALA A 204 -23.50 2.32 -33.75
N GLY A 205 -23.47 1.31 -32.87
CA GLY A 205 -24.57 0.34 -32.74
C GLY A 205 -24.73 -0.60 -33.95
N ASP A 206 -25.86 -1.31 -33.97
CA ASP A 206 -26.25 -2.38 -34.92
C ASP A 206 -26.51 -1.89 -36.35
N ASP A 207 -26.20 -0.62 -36.65
CA ASP A 207 -26.34 -0.06 -37.98
C ASP A 207 -25.14 -0.47 -38.84
N SER A 208 -25.40 -1.33 -39.83
CA SER A 208 -24.49 -1.81 -40.87
C SER A 208 -23.79 -0.73 -41.73
N ASP A 209 -23.88 0.55 -41.34
CA ASP A 209 -23.31 1.68 -42.04
C ASP A 209 -21.94 2.06 -41.44
N SER A 210 -20.90 1.42 -41.96
CA SER A 210 -19.48 1.70 -41.65
C SER A 210 -19.02 3.15 -41.90
N SER A 211 -19.88 4.03 -42.42
CA SER A 211 -19.55 5.43 -42.68
C SER A 211 -19.75 6.38 -41.49
N LYS A 212 -20.32 5.90 -40.38
CA LYS A 212 -20.56 6.69 -39.16
C LYS A 212 -19.70 6.21 -37.98
N GLU A 213 -18.39 6.39 -38.08
CA GLU A 213 -17.52 6.28 -36.92
C GLU A 213 -17.89 7.38 -35.90
N ARG A 214 -18.10 7.00 -34.64
CA ARG A 214 -18.26 8.00 -33.58
C ARG A 214 -16.93 8.75 -33.41
N PRO A 215 -16.95 10.09 -33.32
CA PRO A 215 -15.75 10.83 -32.94
C PRO A 215 -15.30 10.40 -31.55
N GLY A 216 -13.99 10.34 -31.33
CA GLY A 216 -13.45 9.98 -30.02
C GLY A 216 -13.84 11.01 -28.96
N GLU A 217 -14.27 10.53 -27.79
CA GLU A 217 -14.62 11.34 -26.63
C GLU A 217 -13.38 11.60 -25.76
N PRO A 218 -13.18 12.82 -25.25
CA PRO A 218 -12.14 13.10 -24.28
C PRO A 218 -12.47 12.47 -22.91
N PRO A 219 -11.46 12.12 -22.10
CA PRO A 219 -11.66 11.62 -20.75
C PRO A 219 -12.18 12.74 -19.83
N LEU A 220 -13.22 12.46 -19.04
CA LEU A 220 -13.68 13.31 -17.95
C LEU A 220 -12.87 13.07 -16.68
N ARG A 221 -12.58 11.80 -16.39
CA ARG A 221 -11.79 11.36 -15.24
C ARG A 221 -10.98 10.12 -15.62
N VAL A 222 -9.78 10.02 -15.05
CA VAL A 222 -8.92 8.86 -15.22
C VAL A 222 -8.42 8.36 -13.87
N ALA A 223 -8.20 7.06 -13.76
CA ALA A 223 -7.55 6.42 -12.62
C ALA A 223 -6.64 5.29 -13.11
N ALA A 224 -5.56 5.03 -12.41
CA ALA A 224 -4.61 3.97 -12.74
C ALA A 224 -4.29 3.16 -11.49
N PHE A 225 -4.61 1.86 -11.52
CA PHE A 225 -4.38 0.97 -10.38
C PHE A 225 -3.21 0.01 -10.63
N PRO A 226 -2.39 -0.28 -9.61
CA PRO A 226 -1.21 -1.11 -9.71
C PRO A 226 -1.57 -2.54 -10.10
N ASN A 227 -0.82 -3.11 -11.03
CA ASN A 227 -0.87 -4.54 -11.31
C ASN A 227 -0.11 -5.33 -10.21
N PRO A 228 -0.62 -6.47 -9.74
CA PRO A 228 0.00 -7.25 -8.66
C PRO A 228 1.36 -7.89 -9.02
N THR A 229 1.63 -8.16 -10.30
CA THR A 229 2.83 -8.88 -10.74
C THR A 229 3.79 -8.00 -11.53
N ASN A 230 3.27 -7.17 -12.43
CA ASN A 230 4.09 -6.35 -13.31
C ASN A 230 4.10 -4.87 -12.84
N PRO A 231 5.22 -4.37 -12.28
CA PRO A 231 5.32 -3.02 -11.75
C PRO A 231 5.41 -1.93 -12.83
N LEU A 232 5.32 -2.28 -14.11
CA LEU A 232 5.27 -1.34 -15.23
C LEU A 232 3.87 -1.30 -15.87
N GLU A 233 2.98 -2.18 -15.44
CA GLU A 233 1.60 -2.23 -15.93
C GLU A 233 0.63 -1.71 -14.87
N TRP A 234 -0.35 -0.98 -15.36
CA TRP A 234 -1.43 -0.40 -14.58
C TRP A 234 -2.76 -0.76 -15.20
N ARG A 235 -3.76 -1.02 -14.36
CA ARG A 235 -5.15 -1.12 -14.79
C ARG A 235 -5.73 0.29 -14.84
N GLY A 236 -5.85 0.82 -16.04
CA GLY A 236 -6.44 2.13 -16.30
C GLY A 236 -7.97 2.07 -16.32
N PHE A 237 -8.58 3.10 -15.77
CA PHE A 237 -10.01 3.39 -15.86
C PHE A 237 -10.17 4.78 -16.44
N VAL A 238 -11.04 4.88 -17.43
CA VAL A 238 -11.38 6.13 -18.09
C VAL A 238 -12.88 6.29 -18.02
N GLU A 239 -13.33 7.45 -17.57
CA GLU A 239 -14.71 7.87 -17.62
C GLU A 239 -14.88 8.87 -18.75
N THR A 240 -15.82 8.63 -19.65
CA THR A 240 -16.28 9.59 -20.66
C THR A 240 -17.73 10.00 -20.38
N GLU A 241 -18.33 10.81 -21.25
CA GLU A 241 -19.75 11.14 -21.14
C GLU A 241 -20.63 9.91 -21.35
N ALA A 242 -20.31 9.06 -22.33
CA ALA A 242 -21.15 7.91 -22.69
C ALA A 242 -20.78 6.59 -21.99
N PHE A 243 -19.53 6.38 -21.59
CA PHE A 243 -19.08 5.08 -21.11
C PHE A 243 -17.93 5.16 -20.11
N TYR A 244 -17.64 4.02 -19.49
CA TYR A 244 -16.40 3.72 -18.81
C TYR A 244 -15.57 2.77 -19.67
N GLN A 245 -14.26 2.98 -19.73
CA GLN A 245 -13.34 2.07 -20.38
C GLN A 245 -12.26 1.60 -19.42
N ILE A 246 -12.05 0.29 -19.40
CA ILE A 246 -11.06 -0.39 -18.57
C ILE A 246 -10.00 -0.99 -19.49
N LEU A 247 -8.75 -0.58 -19.33
CA LEU A 247 -7.66 -1.00 -20.20
C LEU A 247 -6.36 -1.21 -19.44
N THR A 248 -5.40 -1.88 -20.07
CA THR A 248 -4.07 -2.06 -19.50
C THR A 248 -3.13 -0.99 -20.03
N VAL A 249 -2.48 -0.27 -19.13
CA VAL A 249 -1.49 0.77 -19.45
C VAL A 249 -0.12 0.25 -19.10
N ASN A 250 0.69 -0.06 -20.11
CA ASN A 250 2.10 -0.34 -19.94
C ASN A 250 2.90 0.94 -20.14
N VAL A 251 3.53 1.45 -19.08
CA VAL A 251 4.17 2.78 -19.13
C VAL A 251 5.38 2.86 -20.06
N LEU A 252 5.90 1.73 -20.55
CA LEU A 252 7.02 1.72 -21.50
C LEU A 252 6.59 1.72 -22.97
N ARG A 253 5.30 1.53 -23.26
CA ARG A 253 4.78 1.40 -24.63
C ARG A 253 3.75 2.49 -24.92
N PRO A 254 3.55 2.90 -26.19
CA PRO A 254 2.42 3.74 -26.54
C PRO A 254 1.09 3.10 -26.11
N LEU A 255 0.16 3.93 -25.65
CA LEU A 255 -1.18 3.46 -25.29
C LEU A 255 -1.99 3.21 -26.57
N ASP A 256 -2.67 2.08 -26.63
CA ASP A 256 -3.68 1.81 -27.64
C ASP A 256 -5.07 1.99 -27.00
N PRO A 257 -5.75 3.13 -27.23
CA PRO A 257 -7.03 3.43 -26.59
C PRO A 257 -8.18 2.57 -27.10
N THR A 258 -7.98 1.77 -28.16
CA THR A 258 -9.02 0.87 -28.70
C THR A 258 -9.08 -0.47 -27.96
N ARG A 259 -8.01 -0.86 -27.27
CA ARG A 259 -7.86 -2.18 -26.64
C ARG A 259 -8.27 -2.17 -25.16
N GLY A 260 -9.55 -1.86 -24.91
CA GLY A 260 -10.13 -1.88 -23.57
C GLY A 260 -11.54 -2.44 -23.54
N GLN A 261 -11.98 -2.88 -22.36
CA GLN A 261 -13.37 -3.24 -22.10
C GLN A 261 -14.19 -1.96 -21.93
N VAL A 262 -15.22 -1.79 -22.75
CA VAL A 262 -16.15 -0.65 -22.68
C VAL A 262 -17.41 -1.05 -21.93
N VAL A 263 -17.87 -0.20 -21.02
CA VAL A 263 -19.11 -0.35 -20.25
C VAL A 263 -19.91 0.95 -20.38
N TYR A 264 -21.00 0.91 -21.12
CA TYR A 264 -21.85 2.09 -21.33
C TYR A 264 -22.59 2.50 -20.07
N LYS A 265 -22.72 3.81 -19.87
CA LYS A 265 -23.55 4.35 -18.79
C LYS A 265 -25.03 4.07 -19.11
N PRO A 266 -25.85 3.73 -18.11
CA PRO A 266 -27.29 3.57 -18.32
C PRO A 266 -27.92 4.89 -18.78
N GLU A 267 -28.99 4.80 -19.56
CA GLU A 267 -29.75 6.00 -19.92
C GLU A 267 -30.29 6.71 -18.67
N PRO A 268 -30.35 8.05 -18.68
CA PRO A 268 -30.97 8.80 -17.60
C PRO A 268 -32.38 8.27 -17.34
N SER A 269 -32.63 7.88 -16.09
CA SER A 269 -33.96 7.44 -15.66
C SER A 269 -34.33 8.18 -14.37
N PRO A 270 -35.63 8.43 -14.11
CA PRO A 270 -36.07 9.05 -12.88
C PRO A 270 -35.57 8.32 -11.62
N ALA A 271 -35.34 7.01 -11.72
CA ALA A 271 -34.76 6.19 -10.65
C ALA A 271 -33.27 6.48 -10.40
N LEU A 272 -32.50 6.83 -11.43
CA LEU A 272 -31.09 7.22 -11.30
C LEU A 272 -30.95 8.68 -10.82
N GLU A 273 -31.89 9.56 -11.14
CA GLU A 273 -31.88 10.95 -10.65
C GLU A 273 -32.32 11.06 -9.18
N ALA A 274 -33.05 10.08 -8.67
CA ALA A 274 -33.53 10.04 -7.29
C ALA A 274 -32.57 9.32 -6.31
N ALA A 275 -31.49 8.72 -6.80
CA ALA A 275 -30.50 7.96 -6.03
C ALA A 275 -29.28 8.81 -5.66
#